data_AF-A0A948QMD3-F1
#
_entry.id   AF-A0A948QMD3-F1
#
_cell.length_a   1.000
_cell.length_b   1.000
_cell.length_c   1.000
_cell.angle_alpha   90.00
_cell.angle_beta   90.00
_cell.angle_gamma   90.00
#
_symmetry.space_group_name_H-M   'P 1'
#
loop_
_entity.id
_entity.type
_entity.pdbx_description
1 polymer ?
#
loop_
_entity_poly.entity_id
_entity_poly.type
_entity_poly.pdbx_seq_one_letter_code
_entity_poly.pdbx_strand_id
1 'polypeptide(L)'
;MKNVLIAGYFGFGNAGDELILNSIIENVRKEKAGAKITVLSNSPLETAILYGVTAVSRWNLPGVARSIKACDVFISAGGLYQDKTGNLSLYYYLSLILTARFFRKRIFLYGVEFAPIKHSINKLMIKFVMGFIDKIGVRSQGSMDFLKGIGVEKNVFLSADALLLMDTLPAKKQNPDSPSDKPPDRPRKIAMILKKSTPYHRDLLAQLCSALYDRFSAEIYFVPFHLDRDVHFCIDVANKLNFPTLIEVFNKPSDLFGILSDMDLVVSQRLHGLILSSLLKIPM
;
A
#
# COMPACT_ATOMS: atom_id res chain seq x y z
N MET A 1 -26.06 14.22 -0.07
CA MET A 1 -24.61 13.99 0.16
C MET A 1 -24.40 12.49 0.27
N LYS A 2 -23.31 11.93 -0.29
CA LYS A 2 -22.99 10.50 -0.12
C LYS A 2 -21.96 10.33 0.99
N ASN A 3 -22.20 9.37 1.87
CA ASN A 3 -21.28 8.98 2.93
C ASN A 3 -20.49 7.74 2.47
N VAL A 4 -19.16 7.87 2.42
CA VAL A 4 -18.26 6.79 2.00
C VAL A 4 -17.47 6.33 3.22
N LEU A 5 -17.53 5.03 3.50
CA LEU A 5 -16.70 4.39 4.51
C LEU A 5 -15.60 3.58 3.82
N ILE A 6 -14.35 3.84 4.19
CA ILE A 6 -13.17 3.18 3.63
C ILE A 6 -12.52 2.32 4.72
N ALA A 7 -12.20 1.06 4.38
CA ALA A 7 -11.53 0.12 5.27
C ALA A 7 -10.34 -0.55 4.59
N GLY A 8 -9.25 -0.69 5.33
CA GLY A 8 -8.03 -1.33 4.86
C GLY A 8 -6.97 -1.39 5.94
N TYR A 9 -5.73 -1.70 5.57
CA TYR A 9 -4.60 -1.72 6.50
C TYR A 9 -4.05 -0.30 6.74
N PHE A 10 -4.93 0.61 7.16
CA PHE A 10 -4.62 2.04 7.35
C PHE A 10 -4.39 2.39 8.82
N GLY A 11 -3.56 3.39 9.06
CA GLY A 11 -3.09 3.84 10.37
C GLY A 11 -2.03 2.93 11.01
N PHE A 12 -1.39 2.06 10.23
CA PHE A 12 -0.30 1.19 10.72
C PHE A 12 1.09 1.71 10.36
N GLY A 13 1.19 2.86 9.69
CA GLY A 13 2.47 3.44 9.27
C GLY A 13 3.12 2.75 8.07
N ASN A 14 2.40 1.87 7.35
CA ASN A 14 2.88 1.33 6.08
C ASN A 14 2.60 2.32 4.95
N ALA A 15 3.63 2.99 4.46
CA ALA A 15 3.51 4.03 3.45
C ALA A 15 2.78 3.58 2.18
N GLY A 16 2.92 2.31 1.78
CA GLY A 16 2.22 1.79 0.61
C GLY A 16 0.69 1.75 0.79
N ASP A 17 0.22 1.27 1.95
CA ASP A 17 -1.21 1.22 2.25
C ASP A 17 -1.77 2.64 2.49
N GLU A 18 -0.98 3.51 3.11
CA GLU A 18 -1.34 4.92 3.29
C GLU A 18 -1.46 5.68 1.95
N LEU A 19 -0.58 5.39 0.98
CA LEU A 19 -0.67 5.96 -0.36
C LEU A 19 -1.88 5.42 -1.14
N ILE A 20 -2.24 4.14 -0.99
CA ILE A 20 -3.50 3.59 -1.49
C ILE A 20 -4.68 4.37 -0.92
N LEU A 21 -4.70 4.61 0.39
CA LEU A 21 -5.77 5.37 1.04
C LEU A 21 -5.86 6.78 0.46
N ASN A 22 -4.73 7.47 0.32
CA ASN A 22 -4.71 8.82 -0.25
C ASN A 22 -5.29 8.84 -1.67
N SER A 23 -4.87 7.91 -2.52
CA SER A 23 -5.41 7.77 -3.89
C SER A 23 -6.92 7.57 -3.90
N ILE A 24 -7.45 6.70 -3.03
CA ILE A 24 -8.91 6.47 -2.96
C ILE A 24 -9.64 7.75 -2.52
N ILE A 25 -9.10 8.47 -1.53
CA ILE A 25 -9.69 9.72 -1.03
C ILE A 25 -9.73 10.79 -2.12
N GLU A 26 -8.63 10.98 -2.84
CA GLU A 26 -8.53 11.92 -3.96
C GLU A 26 -9.53 11.58 -5.06
N ASN A 27 -9.59 10.32 -5.47
CA ASN A 27 -10.53 9.85 -6.48
C ASN A 27 -12.00 10.04 -6.05
N VAL A 28 -12.35 9.74 -4.79
CA VAL A 28 -13.71 9.97 -4.27
C VAL A 28 -14.06 11.46 -4.26
N ARG A 29 -13.13 12.33 -3.85
CA ARG A 29 -13.35 13.79 -3.83
C ARG A 29 -13.47 14.37 -5.23
N LYS A 30 -12.70 13.86 -6.19
CA LYS A 30 -12.78 14.26 -7.61
C LYS A 30 -14.15 13.92 -8.20
N GLU A 31 -14.59 12.67 -8.03
CA GLU A 31 -15.89 12.22 -8.52
C GLU A 31 -17.06 12.86 -7.76
N LYS A 32 -16.88 13.17 -6.47
CA LYS A 32 -17.91 13.79 -5.65
C LYS A 32 -17.32 14.68 -4.55
N ALA A 33 -17.09 15.96 -4.89
CA ALA A 33 -16.49 16.95 -4.00
C ALA A 33 -17.18 17.10 -2.63
N GLY A 34 -18.50 16.88 -2.55
CA GLY A 34 -19.27 16.92 -1.30
C GLY A 34 -19.44 15.58 -0.58
N ALA A 35 -18.65 14.56 -0.91
CA ALA A 35 -18.69 13.27 -0.23
C ALA A 35 -18.11 13.38 1.19
N LYS A 36 -18.83 12.83 2.18
CA LYS A 36 -18.28 12.68 3.54
C LYS A 36 -17.53 11.36 3.60
N ILE A 37 -16.23 11.43 3.88
CA ILE A 37 -15.36 10.26 3.92
C ILE A 37 -15.04 9.93 5.38
N THR A 38 -15.33 8.68 5.75
CA THR A 38 -14.93 8.08 7.02
C THR A 38 -13.93 6.95 6.75
N VAL A 39 -12.84 6.88 7.51
CA VAL A 39 -11.81 5.84 7.37
C VAL A 39 -11.74 5.01 8.65
N LEU A 40 -11.73 3.68 8.51
CA LEU A 40 -11.36 2.78 9.61
C LEU A 40 -9.84 2.71 9.70
N SER A 41 -9.29 3.20 10.81
CA SER A 41 -7.84 3.36 10.99
C SER A 41 -7.37 2.77 12.33
N ASN A 42 -6.14 2.29 12.36
CA ASN A 42 -5.44 1.94 13.60
C ASN A 42 -4.98 3.19 14.40
N SER A 43 -4.67 4.30 13.71
CA SER A 43 -4.30 5.60 14.29
C SER A 43 -5.26 6.70 13.80
N PRO A 44 -6.49 6.79 14.35
CA PRO A 44 -7.52 7.68 13.80
C PRO A 44 -7.15 9.15 13.80
N LEU A 45 -6.51 9.65 14.85
CA LEU A 45 -6.14 11.06 14.95
C LEU A 45 -5.18 11.46 13.83
N GLU A 46 -4.11 10.68 13.63
CA GLU A 46 -3.13 10.88 12.57
C GLU A 46 -3.78 10.80 11.19
N THR A 47 -4.59 9.77 10.94
CA THR A 47 -5.32 9.62 9.66
C THR A 47 -6.25 10.80 9.39
N ALA A 48 -6.97 11.29 10.41
CA ALA A 48 -7.87 12.43 10.25
C ALA A 48 -7.12 13.72 9.89
N ILE A 49 -6.00 13.98 10.59
CA ILE A 49 -5.15 15.15 10.34
C ILE A 49 -4.52 15.07 8.94
N LEU A 50 -3.93 13.93 8.60
CA LEU A 50 -3.15 13.75 7.37
C LEU A 50 -4.00 13.88 6.10
N TYR A 51 -5.22 13.33 6.12
CA TYR A 51 -6.08 13.28 4.92
C TYR A 51 -7.29 14.22 4.96
N GLY A 52 -7.52 14.91 6.09
CA GLY A 52 -8.68 15.78 6.27
C GLY A 52 -10.02 15.01 6.19
N VAL A 53 -10.08 13.84 6.83
CA VAL A 53 -11.26 12.94 6.82
C VAL A 53 -11.73 12.65 8.23
N THR A 54 -12.95 12.12 8.37
CA THR A 54 -13.34 11.51 9.64
C THR A 54 -12.63 10.16 9.76
N ALA A 55 -12.05 9.85 10.92
CA ALA A 55 -11.42 8.56 11.16
C ALA A 55 -11.98 7.92 12.43
N VAL A 56 -12.21 6.61 12.36
CA VAL A 56 -12.73 5.81 13.48
C VAL A 56 -11.75 4.68 13.76
N SER A 57 -11.47 4.45 15.04
CA SER A 57 -10.63 3.32 15.45
C SER A 57 -11.24 2.02 14.96
N ARG A 58 -10.46 1.27 14.18
CA ARG A 58 -10.83 -0.05 13.67
C ARG A 58 -11.12 -1.06 14.80
N TRP A 59 -10.60 -0.79 16.00
CA TRP A 59 -10.77 -1.61 17.21
C TRP A 59 -12.03 -1.23 18.00
N ASN A 60 -12.61 -0.06 17.75
CA ASN A 60 -13.89 0.35 18.34
C ASN A 60 -15.04 -0.29 17.56
N LEU A 61 -15.34 -1.56 17.83
CA LEU A 61 -16.38 -2.32 17.10
C LEU A 61 -17.75 -1.62 17.07
N PRO A 62 -18.27 -1.03 18.17
CA PRO A 62 -19.50 -0.23 18.12
C PRO A 62 -19.38 1.01 17.21
N GLY A 63 -18.22 1.69 17.22
CA GLY A 63 -17.93 2.80 16.32
C GLY A 63 -17.88 2.38 14.86
N VAL A 64 -17.24 1.25 14.57
CA VAL A 64 -17.18 0.62 13.24
C VAL A 64 -18.59 0.31 12.73
N ALA A 65 -19.40 -0.40 13.52
CA ALA A 65 -20.76 -0.76 13.15
C ALA A 65 -21.65 0.48 12.90
N ARG A 66 -21.52 1.52 13.75
CA ARG A 66 -22.22 2.81 13.54
C ARG A 66 -21.77 3.49 12.24
N SER A 67 -20.47 3.47 11.94
CA SER A 67 -19.92 4.05 10.71
C SER A 67 -20.42 3.32 9.47
N ILE A 68 -20.47 1.97 9.53
CA ILE A 68 -21.04 1.14 8.47
C ILE A 68 -22.53 1.44 8.30
N LYS A 69 -23.29 1.54 9.40
CA LYS A 69 -24.72 1.88 9.34
C LYS A 69 -24.98 3.25 8.71
N ALA A 70 -24.10 4.22 8.98
CA ALA A 70 -24.24 5.61 8.51
C ALA A 70 -23.73 5.84 7.07
N CYS A 71 -22.96 4.93 6.50
CA CYS A 71 -22.46 5.09 5.13
C CYS A 71 -23.52 4.71 4.08
N ASP A 72 -23.33 5.17 2.84
CA ASP A 72 -24.07 4.71 1.66
C ASP A 72 -23.25 3.68 0.89
N VAL A 73 -21.93 3.88 0.89
CA VAL A 73 -20.94 3.07 0.17
C VAL A 73 -19.86 2.62 1.15
N PHE A 74 -19.56 1.32 1.15
CA PHE A 74 -18.46 0.70 1.86
C PHE A 74 -17.40 0.24 0.86
N ILE A 75 -16.17 0.75 1.02
CA ILE A 75 -15.01 0.41 0.19
C ILE A 75 -14.00 -0.32 1.05
N SER A 76 -13.56 -1.50 0.60
CA SER A 76 -12.44 -2.22 1.20
C SER A 76 -11.28 -2.31 0.20
N ALA A 77 -10.07 -1.95 0.63
CA ALA A 77 -8.90 -1.84 -0.26
C ALA A 77 -7.60 -2.39 0.37
N GLY A 78 -6.67 -2.83 -0.48
CA GLY A 78 -5.35 -3.34 -0.09
C GLY A 78 -5.24 -4.88 -0.05
N GLY A 79 -4.09 -5.38 0.43
CA GLY A 79 -3.75 -6.81 0.49
C GLY A 79 -4.28 -7.51 1.74
N LEU A 80 -5.60 -7.65 1.86
CA LEU A 80 -6.28 -7.95 3.12
C LEU A 80 -6.70 -9.43 3.31
N TYR A 81 -6.81 -10.18 2.22
CA TYR A 81 -7.43 -11.51 2.22
C TYR A 81 -6.38 -12.63 2.13
N GLN A 82 -5.80 -12.97 3.29
CA GLN A 82 -4.84 -14.05 3.42
C GLN A 82 -4.91 -14.70 4.81
N ASP A 83 -4.48 -15.97 4.91
CA ASP A 83 -4.39 -16.72 6.18
C ASP A 83 -2.94 -17.07 6.57
N LYS A 84 -1.94 -16.52 5.86
CA LYS A 84 -0.51 -16.83 6.09
C LYS A 84 -0.01 -16.45 7.49
N THR A 85 -0.47 -15.30 8.01
CA THR A 85 -0.05 -14.75 9.30
C THR A 85 -1.15 -14.92 10.37
N GLY A 86 -2.11 -15.80 10.12
CA GLY A 86 -3.27 -16.06 10.97
C GLY A 86 -4.60 -15.61 10.37
N ASN A 87 -5.69 -16.14 10.93
CA ASN A 87 -7.05 -15.97 10.40
C ASN A 87 -7.75 -14.68 10.88
N LEU A 88 -7.25 -14.05 11.94
CA LEU A 88 -7.95 -12.94 12.60
C LEU A 88 -8.14 -11.73 11.66
N SER A 89 -7.11 -11.39 10.87
CA SER A 89 -7.20 -10.31 9.88
C SER A 89 -8.26 -10.63 8.81
N LEU A 90 -8.26 -11.86 8.30
CA LEU A 90 -9.25 -12.32 7.33
C LEU A 90 -10.67 -12.20 7.91
N TYR A 91 -10.90 -12.78 9.10
CA TYR A 91 -12.21 -12.76 9.74
C TYR A 91 -12.69 -11.34 10.05
N TYR A 92 -11.77 -10.45 10.45
CA TYR A 92 -12.08 -9.04 10.63
C TYR A 92 -12.68 -8.44 9.36
N TYR A 93 -12.00 -8.52 8.21
CA TYR A 93 -12.51 -7.92 6.97
C TYR A 93 -13.78 -8.60 6.44
N LEU A 94 -13.90 -9.93 6.57
CA LEU A 94 -15.13 -10.64 6.23
C LEU A 94 -16.31 -10.18 7.10
N SER A 95 -16.09 -9.96 8.40
CA SER A 95 -17.13 -9.45 9.31
C SER A 95 -17.58 -8.02 8.96
N LEU A 96 -16.67 -7.17 8.47
CA LEU A 96 -17.03 -5.83 7.99
C LEU A 96 -17.97 -5.91 6.78
N ILE A 97 -17.65 -6.78 5.82
CA ILE A 97 -18.48 -7.00 4.62
C ILE A 97 -19.86 -7.53 5.03
N LEU A 98 -19.92 -8.52 5.92
CA LEU A 98 -21.18 -9.05 6.43
C LEU A 98 -22.01 -7.98 7.16
N THR A 99 -21.37 -7.12 7.93
CA THR A 99 -22.04 -5.99 8.62
C THR A 99 -22.57 -4.96 7.62
N ALA A 100 -21.78 -4.63 6.59
CA ALA A 100 -22.21 -3.74 5.51
C ALA A 100 -23.40 -4.34 4.74
N ARG A 101 -23.38 -5.66 4.50
CA ARG A 101 -24.48 -6.38 3.86
C ARG A 101 -25.74 -6.37 4.72
N PHE A 102 -25.61 -6.58 6.03
CA PHE A 102 -26.72 -6.53 6.99
C PHE A 102 -27.42 -5.16 6.95
N PHE A 103 -26.66 -4.07 6.91
CA PHE A 103 -27.19 -2.72 6.74
C PHE A 103 -27.53 -2.33 5.29
N ARG A 104 -27.50 -3.30 4.36
CA ARG A 104 -27.83 -3.14 2.93
C ARG A 104 -27.03 -2.03 2.22
N LYS A 105 -25.75 -1.91 2.56
CA LYS A 105 -24.84 -0.93 1.93
C LYS A 105 -24.35 -1.42 0.58
N ARG A 106 -23.94 -0.48 -0.28
CA ARG A 106 -23.22 -0.80 -1.50
C ARG A 106 -21.77 -1.13 -1.16
N ILE A 107 -21.28 -2.29 -1.58
CA ILE A 107 -19.99 -2.84 -1.18
C ILE A 107 -19.08 -2.95 -2.39
N PHE A 108 -17.89 -2.35 -2.30
CA PHE A 108 -16.86 -2.39 -3.33
C PHE A 108 -15.54 -2.89 -2.74
N LEU A 109 -14.93 -3.88 -3.39
CA LEU A 109 -13.51 -4.18 -3.17
C LEU A 109 -12.69 -3.47 -4.23
N TYR A 110 -11.74 -2.65 -3.80
CA TYR A 110 -11.00 -1.74 -4.66
C TYR A 110 -9.52 -2.11 -4.70
N GLY A 111 -9.06 -2.65 -5.83
CA GLY A 111 -7.66 -3.04 -6.05
C GLY A 111 -7.14 -4.03 -5.01
N VAL A 112 -7.99 -4.98 -4.58
CA VAL A 112 -7.61 -5.94 -3.53
C VAL A 112 -6.77 -7.08 -4.07
N GLU A 113 -5.98 -7.68 -3.19
CA GLU A 113 -5.18 -8.85 -3.51
C GLU A 113 -5.58 -10.04 -2.61
N PHE A 114 -5.73 -11.20 -3.25
CA PHE A 114 -5.98 -12.47 -2.61
C PHE A 114 -4.70 -13.30 -2.68
N ALA A 115 -4.09 -13.57 -1.53
CA ALA A 115 -3.00 -14.53 -1.47
C ALA A 115 -3.58 -15.95 -1.51
N PRO A 116 -2.81 -16.97 -1.93
CA PRO A 116 -3.24 -18.36 -1.83
C PRO A 116 -3.62 -18.71 -0.38
N ILE A 117 -4.88 -19.07 -0.18
CA ILE A 117 -5.45 -19.41 1.13
C ILE A 117 -5.25 -20.90 1.38
N LYS A 118 -4.64 -21.23 2.52
CA LYS A 118 -4.32 -22.61 2.86
C LYS A 118 -5.55 -23.38 3.35
N HIS A 119 -6.34 -22.78 4.23
CA HIS A 119 -7.42 -23.48 4.91
C HIS A 119 -8.70 -23.53 4.07
N SER A 120 -9.24 -24.73 3.85
CA SER A 120 -10.48 -24.92 3.07
C SER A 120 -11.69 -24.19 3.65
N ILE A 121 -11.78 -24.07 4.98
CA ILE A 121 -12.86 -23.33 5.63
C ILE A 121 -12.82 -21.83 5.29
N ASN A 122 -11.62 -21.24 5.22
CA ASN A 122 -11.43 -19.85 4.83
C ASN A 122 -11.85 -19.62 3.36
N LYS A 123 -11.54 -20.58 2.47
CA LYS A 123 -11.98 -20.54 1.07
C LYS A 123 -13.50 -20.54 0.97
N LEU A 124 -14.17 -21.39 1.75
CA LEU A 124 -15.63 -21.47 1.77
C LEU A 124 -16.26 -20.16 2.31
N MET A 125 -15.70 -19.60 3.38
CA MET A 125 -16.16 -18.33 3.93
C MET A 125 -16.01 -17.19 2.92
N ILE A 126 -14.88 -17.11 2.22
CA ILE A 126 -14.67 -16.11 1.18
C ILE A 126 -15.67 -16.30 0.06
N LYS A 127 -15.83 -17.54 -0.45
CA LYS A 127 -16.82 -17.84 -1.48
C LYS A 127 -18.21 -17.31 -1.10
N PHE A 128 -18.63 -17.58 0.13
CA PHE A 128 -19.91 -17.13 0.66
C PHE A 128 -19.99 -15.59 0.75
N VAL A 129 -18.99 -14.94 1.36
CA VAL A 129 -19.01 -13.50 1.61
C VAL A 129 -18.88 -12.68 0.32
N MET A 130 -18.05 -13.12 -0.63
CA MET A 130 -17.88 -12.44 -1.93
C MET A 130 -19.18 -12.40 -2.74
N GLY A 131 -20.09 -13.36 -2.53
CA GLY A 131 -21.41 -13.36 -3.16
C GLY A 131 -22.31 -12.17 -2.78
N PHE A 132 -21.96 -11.42 -1.73
CA PHE A 132 -22.70 -10.23 -1.29
C PHE A 132 -22.15 -8.91 -1.83
N ILE A 133 -21.06 -8.95 -2.58
CA ILE A 133 -20.33 -7.75 -3.00
C ILE A 133 -20.84 -7.28 -4.38
N ASP A 134 -21.09 -5.97 -4.51
CA ASP A 134 -21.58 -5.39 -5.75
C ASP A 134 -20.51 -5.38 -6.85
N LYS A 135 -19.25 -5.11 -6.49
CA LYS A 135 -18.10 -5.09 -7.42
C LYS A 135 -16.80 -5.46 -6.71
N ILE A 136 -16.02 -6.33 -7.34
CA ILE A 136 -14.73 -6.83 -6.84
C ILE A 136 -13.64 -6.51 -7.87
N GLY A 137 -12.87 -5.45 -7.62
CA GLY A 137 -11.67 -5.15 -8.39
C GLY A 137 -10.45 -5.82 -7.78
N VAL A 138 -9.83 -6.76 -8.51
CA VAL A 138 -8.58 -7.41 -8.11
C VAL A 138 -7.39 -6.84 -8.88
N ARG A 139 -6.23 -6.71 -8.23
CA ARG A 139 -5.03 -6.09 -8.83
C ARG A 139 -4.03 -7.06 -9.47
N SER A 140 -4.27 -8.37 -9.40
CA SER A 140 -3.37 -9.38 -9.98
C SER A 140 -4.13 -10.55 -10.59
N GLN A 141 -3.58 -11.12 -11.68
CA GLN A 141 -4.16 -12.30 -12.34
C GLN A 141 -4.27 -13.49 -11.37
N GLY A 142 -3.27 -13.68 -10.49
CA GLY A 142 -3.33 -14.73 -9.48
C GLY A 142 -4.52 -14.60 -8.51
N SER A 143 -4.93 -13.37 -8.18
CA SER A 143 -6.13 -13.14 -7.37
C SER A 143 -7.41 -13.49 -8.14
N MET A 144 -7.46 -13.13 -9.43
CA MET A 144 -8.57 -13.48 -10.33
C MET A 144 -8.71 -15.00 -10.45
N ASP A 145 -7.61 -15.69 -10.72
CA ASP A 145 -7.57 -17.15 -10.88
C ASP A 145 -7.94 -17.86 -9.58
N PHE A 146 -7.50 -17.34 -8.42
CA PHE A 146 -7.90 -17.86 -7.12
C PHE A 146 -9.42 -17.74 -6.89
N LEU A 147 -10.00 -16.56 -7.13
CA LEU A 147 -11.44 -16.34 -6.97
C LEU A 147 -12.24 -17.24 -7.90
N LYS A 148 -11.81 -17.35 -9.16
CA LYS A 148 -12.38 -18.28 -10.14
C LYS A 148 -12.31 -19.73 -9.64
N GLY A 149 -11.15 -20.15 -9.13
CA GLY A 149 -10.92 -21.50 -8.60
C GLY A 149 -11.81 -21.86 -7.41
N ILE A 150 -12.29 -20.89 -6.61
CA ILE A 150 -13.26 -21.12 -5.54
C ILE A 150 -14.71 -20.89 -5.98
N GLY A 151 -14.95 -20.58 -7.26
CA GLY A 151 -16.28 -20.37 -7.83
C GLY A 151 -16.87 -18.97 -7.62
N VAL A 152 -16.02 -17.95 -7.43
CA VAL A 152 -16.39 -16.54 -7.36
C VAL A 152 -15.99 -15.86 -8.67
N GLU A 153 -16.94 -15.74 -9.59
CA GLU A 153 -16.72 -15.11 -10.91
C GLU A 153 -17.58 -13.87 -11.13
N LYS A 154 -18.72 -13.78 -10.42
CA LYS A 154 -19.66 -12.67 -10.58
C LYS A 154 -19.08 -11.39 -10.00
N ASN A 155 -19.24 -10.29 -10.73
CA ASN A 155 -18.81 -8.95 -10.33
C ASN A 155 -17.29 -8.80 -10.11
N VAL A 156 -16.49 -9.79 -10.53
CA VAL A 156 -15.03 -9.74 -10.42
C VAL A 156 -14.43 -9.19 -11.72
N PHE A 157 -13.52 -8.25 -11.62
CA PHE A 157 -12.76 -7.73 -12.77
C PHE A 157 -11.32 -7.40 -12.37
N LEU A 158 -10.43 -7.51 -13.35
CA LEU A 158 -9.05 -7.08 -13.19
C LEU A 158 -9.00 -5.55 -13.22
N SER A 159 -8.29 -4.96 -12.25
CA SER A 159 -8.09 -3.54 -12.08
C SER A 159 -6.60 -3.23 -11.92
N ALA A 160 -6.21 -1.99 -12.20
CA ALA A 160 -4.92 -1.49 -11.75
C ALA A 160 -4.88 -1.40 -10.21
N ASP A 161 -3.66 -1.34 -9.65
CA ASP A 161 -3.46 -0.94 -8.27
C ASP A 161 -4.03 0.47 -8.03
N ALA A 162 -4.63 0.70 -6.87
CA ALA A 162 -5.19 2.00 -6.50
C ALA A 162 -4.16 3.13 -6.61
N LEU A 163 -2.89 2.85 -6.30
CA LEU A 163 -1.81 3.82 -6.38
C LEU A 163 -1.52 4.29 -7.82
N LEU A 164 -1.76 3.44 -8.83
CA LEU A 164 -1.62 3.81 -10.25
C LEU A 164 -2.73 4.75 -10.73
N LEU A 165 -3.80 4.89 -9.95
CA LEU A 165 -4.96 5.73 -10.27
C LEU A 165 -4.86 7.11 -9.60
N MET A 166 -3.68 7.51 -9.12
CA MET A 166 -3.44 8.88 -8.68
C MET A 166 -3.30 9.80 -9.88
N ASP A 167 -4.19 10.80 -9.97
CA ASP A 167 -4.15 11.79 -11.05
C ASP A 167 -2.99 12.79 -10.89
N THR A 168 -2.66 13.13 -9.65
CA THR A 168 -1.64 14.11 -9.32
C THR A 168 -0.46 13.41 -8.67
N LEU A 169 0.57 13.14 -9.46
CA LEU A 169 1.90 13.03 -8.87
C LEU A 169 2.22 14.40 -8.26
N PRO A 170 2.62 14.48 -6.98
CA PRO A 170 3.12 15.73 -6.41
C PRO A 170 4.13 16.30 -7.40
N ALA A 171 3.99 17.58 -7.72
CA ALA A 171 4.81 18.24 -8.74
C ALA A 171 6.24 17.74 -8.57
N LYS A 172 6.75 17.05 -9.60
CA LYS A 172 8.16 16.63 -9.66
C LYS A 172 8.92 17.84 -9.15
N LYS A 173 9.77 17.71 -8.11
CA LYS A 173 10.85 18.69 -8.00
C LYS A 173 11.46 18.65 -9.39
N GLN A 174 11.23 19.69 -10.18
CA GLN A 174 11.74 19.77 -11.52
C GLN A 174 13.25 19.88 -11.31
N ASN A 175 13.92 18.75 -11.13
CA ASN A 175 15.21 18.58 -11.72
C ASN A 175 14.87 18.56 -13.22
N PRO A 176 15.26 19.62 -13.96
CA PRO A 176 14.97 19.75 -15.38
C PRO A 176 15.56 18.59 -16.19
N ASP A 177 16.41 17.80 -15.56
CA ASP A 177 17.14 16.72 -16.17
C ASP A 177 16.37 15.39 -16.03
N SER A 178 16.01 14.81 -17.17
CA SER A 178 15.76 13.37 -17.27
C SER A 178 16.94 12.59 -16.64
N PRO A 179 16.79 11.34 -16.18
CA PRO A 179 17.94 10.49 -15.81
C PRO A 179 19.06 10.48 -16.87
N SER A 180 18.73 10.76 -18.13
CA SER A 180 19.64 10.97 -19.27
C SER A 180 20.38 12.30 -19.31
N ASP A 181 19.88 13.35 -18.66
CA ASP A 181 20.41 14.73 -18.74
C ASP A 181 21.27 15.08 -17.52
N LYS A 182 21.26 14.22 -16.50
CA LYS A 182 22.11 14.33 -15.31
C LYS A 182 23.59 14.16 -15.72
N PRO A 183 24.49 15.05 -15.28
CA PRO A 183 25.90 15.03 -15.71
C PRO A 183 26.53 13.67 -15.43
N PRO A 184 27.32 13.12 -16.37
CA PRO A 184 27.83 11.75 -16.29
C PRO A 184 28.73 11.50 -15.07
N ASP A 185 29.36 12.54 -14.53
CA ASP A 185 30.35 12.47 -13.46
C ASP A 185 29.79 12.61 -12.03
N ARG A 186 28.47 12.74 -11.83
CA ARG A 186 27.93 12.78 -10.47
C ARG A 186 27.65 11.37 -9.94
N PRO A 187 27.82 11.12 -8.62
CA PRO A 187 27.47 9.84 -8.02
C PRO A 187 25.99 9.51 -8.26
N ARG A 188 25.71 8.26 -8.61
CA ARG A 188 24.34 7.78 -8.84
C ARG A 188 23.62 7.58 -7.52
N LYS A 189 22.42 8.13 -7.36
CA LYS A 189 21.63 7.95 -6.14
C LYS A 189 20.76 6.72 -6.25
N ILE A 190 20.91 5.74 -5.37
CA ILE A 190 20.17 4.49 -5.41
C ILE A 190 19.35 4.33 -4.13
N ALA A 191 18.04 4.18 -4.29
CA ALA A 191 17.16 3.91 -3.16
C ALA A 191 16.99 2.40 -2.95
N MET A 192 17.28 1.95 -1.72
CA MET A 192 17.09 0.59 -1.23
C MET A 192 15.85 0.56 -0.34
N ILE A 193 14.73 0.06 -0.86
CA ILE A 193 13.48 -0.11 -0.12
C ILE A 193 13.40 -1.57 0.34
N LEU A 194 13.90 -1.83 1.54
CA LEU A 194 14.04 -3.18 2.06
C LEU A 194 12.88 -3.56 2.98
N LYS A 195 12.59 -4.86 3.04
CA LYS A 195 11.66 -5.44 4.01
C LYS A 195 12.45 -6.28 4.99
N LYS A 196 12.09 -6.22 6.28
CA LYS A 196 12.67 -7.11 7.30
C LYS A 196 12.68 -8.56 6.81
N SER A 197 13.87 -9.16 6.79
CA SER A 197 14.12 -10.52 6.33
C SER A 197 15.12 -11.25 7.22
N THR A 198 15.50 -12.47 6.83
CA THR A 198 16.45 -13.32 7.56
C THR A 198 17.89 -12.78 7.50
N PRO A 199 18.78 -13.20 8.42
CA PRO A 199 20.19 -12.77 8.41
C PRO A 199 20.90 -13.05 7.08
N TYR A 200 20.67 -14.21 6.45
CA TYR A 200 21.26 -14.53 5.14
C TYR A 200 20.92 -13.49 4.06
N HIS A 201 19.67 -13.00 4.05
CA HIS A 201 19.27 -11.94 3.11
C HIS A 201 19.98 -10.61 3.40
N ARG A 202 20.36 -10.34 4.65
CA ARG A 202 21.09 -9.13 5.04
C ARG A 202 22.46 -9.09 4.38
N ASP A 203 23.20 -10.20 4.42
CA ASP A 203 24.55 -10.27 3.83
C ASP A 203 24.51 -10.14 2.31
N LEU A 204 23.55 -10.79 1.65
CA LEU A 204 23.34 -10.66 0.22
C LEU A 204 23.01 -9.22 -0.18
N LEU A 205 22.15 -8.54 0.58
CA LEU A 205 21.81 -7.14 0.32
C LEU A 205 22.99 -6.19 0.56
N ALA A 206 23.82 -6.45 1.57
CA ALA A 206 25.05 -5.68 1.78
C ALA A 206 26.03 -5.86 0.60
N GLN A 207 26.22 -7.10 0.12
CA GLN A 207 27.04 -7.38 -1.06
C GLN A 207 26.51 -6.67 -2.31
N LEU A 208 25.18 -6.66 -2.50
CA LEU A 208 24.54 -5.91 -3.58
C LEU A 208 24.84 -4.41 -3.45
N CYS A 209 24.67 -3.81 -2.27
CA CYS A 209 24.99 -2.40 -2.05
C CYS A 209 26.46 -2.09 -2.36
N SER A 210 27.41 -2.93 -1.93
CA SER A 210 28.83 -2.76 -2.25
C SER A 210 29.09 -2.85 -3.75
N ALA A 211 28.50 -3.83 -4.43
CA ALA A 211 28.64 -3.97 -5.88
C ALA A 211 28.07 -2.76 -6.65
N LEU A 212 26.97 -2.18 -6.17
CA LEU A 212 26.40 -0.96 -6.73
C LEU A 212 27.27 0.28 -6.47
N TYR A 213 27.80 0.40 -5.25
CA TYR A 213 28.74 1.45 -4.87
C TYR A 213 30.00 1.41 -5.75
N ASP A 214 30.66 0.27 -5.85
CA ASP A 214 31.92 0.10 -6.59
C ASP A 214 31.73 0.32 -8.10
N ARG A 215 30.61 -0.16 -8.66
CA ARG A 215 30.36 -0.11 -10.11
C ARG A 215 29.88 1.25 -10.60
N PHE A 216 29.10 1.97 -9.79
CA PHE A 216 28.42 3.19 -10.22
C PHE A 216 28.83 4.43 -9.41
N SER A 217 29.81 4.30 -8.52
CA SER A 217 30.15 5.32 -7.52
C SER A 217 28.89 5.84 -6.83
N ALA A 218 28.02 4.91 -6.44
CA ALA A 218 26.65 5.21 -6.05
C ALA A 218 26.54 5.68 -4.59
N GLU A 219 25.68 6.66 -4.33
CA GLU A 219 25.19 6.97 -3.00
C GLU A 219 24.00 6.07 -2.68
N ILE A 220 24.08 5.32 -1.58
CA ILE A 220 23.02 4.38 -1.17
C ILE A 220 22.11 5.04 -0.12
N TYR A 221 20.82 5.11 -0.46
CA TYR A 221 19.75 5.64 0.38
C TYR A 221 18.81 4.52 0.80
N PHE A 222 18.74 4.18 2.08
CA PHE A 222 17.74 3.26 2.60
C PHE A 222 16.42 4.00 2.87
N VAL A 223 15.32 3.50 2.33
CA VAL A 223 13.99 4.13 2.45
C VAL A 223 13.00 3.16 3.08
N PRO A 224 12.86 3.15 4.43
CA PRO A 224 11.97 2.22 5.12
C PRO A 224 10.49 2.60 4.93
N PHE A 225 9.74 1.80 4.18
CA PHE A 225 8.30 2.05 3.92
C PHE A 225 7.41 1.82 5.15
N HIS A 226 7.86 1.02 6.09
CA HIS A 226 7.21 0.87 7.39
C HIS A 226 8.26 1.09 8.46
N LEU A 227 8.36 2.33 8.96
CA LEU A 227 9.46 2.79 9.82
C LEU A 227 9.76 1.79 10.96
N ASP A 228 8.77 1.50 11.80
CA ASP A 228 8.92 0.59 12.95
C ASP A 228 9.36 -0.85 12.61
N ARG A 229 9.14 -1.30 11.37
CA ARG A 229 9.45 -2.67 10.95
C ARG A 229 10.72 -2.79 10.12
N ASP A 230 10.97 -1.80 9.26
CA ASP A 230 12.00 -1.87 8.23
C ASP A 230 13.28 -1.15 8.65
N VAL A 231 13.20 -0.12 9.50
CA VAL A 231 14.35 0.75 9.82
C VAL A 231 15.52 -0.03 10.44
N HIS A 232 15.24 -0.91 11.40
CA HIS A 232 16.28 -1.72 12.03
C HIS A 232 16.98 -2.63 11.03
N PHE A 233 16.24 -3.20 10.09
CA PHE A 233 16.83 -4.03 9.04
C PHE A 233 17.68 -3.21 8.06
N CYS A 234 17.27 -1.96 7.77
CA CYS A 234 18.08 -1.05 6.96
C CYS A 234 19.39 -0.67 7.67
N ILE A 235 19.33 -0.30 8.95
CA ILE A 235 20.51 0.00 9.79
C ILE A 235 21.45 -1.22 9.84
N ASP A 236 20.88 -2.41 10.01
CA ASP A 236 21.60 -3.66 10.05
C ASP A 236 22.39 -3.98 8.76
N VAL A 237 21.84 -3.62 7.60
CA VAL A 237 22.54 -3.72 6.30
C VAL A 237 23.57 -2.61 6.18
N ALA A 238 23.24 -1.37 6.56
CA ALA A 238 24.13 -0.21 6.53
C ALA A 238 25.41 -0.43 7.35
N ASN A 239 25.30 -1.00 8.55
CA ASN A 239 26.43 -1.28 9.44
C ASN A 239 27.43 -2.32 8.89
N LYS A 240 27.08 -3.05 7.82
CA LYS A 240 27.98 -3.99 7.14
C LYS A 240 28.75 -3.36 5.98
N LEU A 241 28.44 -2.11 5.64
CA LEU A 241 29.07 -1.40 4.53
C LEU A 241 30.22 -0.55 5.04
N ASN A 242 31.30 -0.49 4.25
CA ASN A 242 32.52 0.26 4.59
C ASN A 242 32.53 1.67 3.97
N PHE A 243 31.35 2.19 3.61
CA PHE A 243 31.15 3.49 2.99
C PHE A 243 29.89 4.15 3.56
N PRO A 244 29.77 5.50 3.49
CA PRO A 244 28.63 6.20 4.05
C PRO A 244 27.33 5.86 3.31
N THR A 245 26.25 5.67 4.08
CA THR A 245 24.89 5.48 3.57
C THR A 245 23.92 6.40 4.29
N LEU A 246 22.80 6.72 3.64
CA LEU A 246 21.75 7.57 4.20
C LEU A 246 20.50 6.76 4.51
N ILE A 247 19.77 7.14 5.54
CA ILE A 247 18.45 6.59 5.85
C ILE A 247 17.44 7.72 5.75
N GLU A 248 16.58 7.66 4.74
CA GLU A 248 15.55 8.66 4.47
C GLU A 248 14.31 8.38 5.31
N VAL A 249 14.01 9.27 6.25
CA VAL A 249 12.78 9.22 7.05
C VAL A 249 11.85 10.32 6.57
N PHE A 250 10.57 9.96 6.37
CA PHE A 250 9.53 10.87 5.93
C PHE A 250 8.49 11.10 7.02
N ASN A 251 7.84 12.26 6.99
CA ASN A 251 6.78 12.60 7.94
C ASN A 251 5.41 12.19 7.42
N LYS A 252 5.20 12.29 6.11
CA LYS A 252 3.98 11.85 5.43
C LYS A 252 4.33 10.92 4.26
N PRO A 253 3.46 9.94 3.95
CA PRO A 253 3.67 9.02 2.82
C PRO A 253 3.90 9.74 1.48
N SER A 254 3.32 10.92 1.28
CA SER A 254 3.49 11.71 0.06
C SER A 254 4.89 12.34 -0.09
N ASP A 255 5.70 12.40 0.97
CA ASP A 255 7.10 12.84 0.84
C ASP A 255 7.93 11.83 0.02
N LEU A 256 7.51 10.57 -0.06
CA LEU A 256 8.18 9.53 -0.84
C LEU A 256 8.27 9.88 -2.33
N PHE A 257 7.30 10.63 -2.87
CA PHE A 257 7.39 11.10 -4.26
C PHE A 257 8.59 12.01 -4.44
N GLY A 258 8.84 12.92 -3.50
CA GLY A 258 9.99 13.82 -3.52
C GLY A 258 11.30 13.06 -3.34
N ILE A 259 11.37 12.19 -2.33
CA ILE A 259 12.55 11.37 -2.03
C ILE A 259 12.94 10.51 -3.24
N LEU A 260 11.99 9.76 -3.79
CA LEU A 260 12.26 8.87 -4.91
C LEU A 260 12.54 9.64 -6.20
N SER A 261 11.90 10.79 -6.45
CA SER A 261 12.13 11.56 -7.68
C SER A 261 13.58 12.04 -7.88
N ASP A 262 14.37 12.10 -6.82
CA ASP A 262 15.79 12.47 -6.88
C ASP A 262 16.70 11.28 -7.21
N MET A 263 16.19 10.05 -7.08
CA MET A 263 16.93 8.80 -7.27
C MET A 263 17.14 8.48 -8.75
N ASP A 264 18.21 7.73 -9.03
CA ASP A 264 18.58 7.23 -10.36
C ASP A 264 18.19 5.76 -10.57
N LEU A 265 18.06 4.99 -9.49
CA LEU A 265 17.64 3.59 -9.48
C LEU A 265 16.91 3.29 -8.16
N VAL A 266 15.87 2.46 -8.20
CA VAL A 266 15.17 1.99 -7.00
C VAL A 266 15.20 0.47 -6.93
N VAL A 267 15.86 -0.09 -5.93
CA VAL A 267 15.80 -1.52 -5.62
C VAL A 267 14.80 -1.74 -4.49
N SER A 268 13.69 -2.44 -4.77
CA SER A 268 12.61 -2.57 -3.80
C SER A 268 12.13 -4.00 -3.56
N GLN A 269 12.02 -4.37 -2.28
CA GLN A 269 11.31 -5.56 -1.79
C GLN A 269 9.85 -5.26 -1.42
N ARG A 270 9.39 -4.01 -1.62
CA ARG A 270 8.03 -3.56 -1.34
C ARG A 270 7.34 -3.22 -2.67
N LEU A 271 6.24 -3.89 -2.98
CA LEU A 271 5.50 -3.68 -4.24
C LEU A 271 5.21 -2.19 -4.51
N HIS A 272 4.75 -1.44 -3.50
CA HIS A 272 4.46 -0.02 -3.67
C HIS A 272 5.71 0.83 -3.97
N GLY A 273 6.91 0.39 -3.57
CA GLY A 273 8.16 1.03 -4.00
C GLY A 273 8.39 0.89 -5.50
N LEU A 274 8.13 -0.30 -6.06
CA LEU A 274 8.21 -0.53 -7.51
C LEU A 274 7.13 0.25 -8.27
N ILE A 275 5.89 0.27 -7.76
CA ILE A 275 4.80 1.04 -8.37
C ILE A 275 5.14 2.54 -8.41
N LEU A 276 5.61 3.11 -7.30
CA LEU A 276 6.03 4.51 -7.27
C LEU A 276 7.20 4.79 -8.24
N SER A 277 8.17 3.90 -8.31
CA SER A 277 9.31 4.04 -9.23
C SER A 277 8.85 4.06 -10.68
N SER A 278 7.93 3.15 -11.04
CA SER A 278 7.29 3.12 -12.37
C SER A 278 6.54 4.42 -12.68
N LEU A 279 5.73 4.91 -11.73
CA LEU A 279 5.01 6.19 -11.88
C LEU A 279 5.95 7.38 -12.09
N LEU A 280 7.08 7.38 -11.38
CA LEU A 280 8.11 8.41 -11.47
C LEU A 280 9.08 8.22 -12.65
N LYS A 281 8.92 7.12 -13.42
CA LYS A 281 9.78 6.72 -14.53
C LYS A 281 11.25 6.56 -14.12
N ILE A 282 11.47 5.98 -12.93
CA ILE A 282 12.79 5.66 -12.41
C ILE A 282 13.05 4.17 -12.69
N PRO A 283 14.24 3.80 -13.20
CA PRO A 283 14.66 2.41 -13.30
C PRO A 283 14.50 1.66 -11.96
N MET A 284 14.09 0.40 -12.02
CA MET A 284 13.86 -0.49 -10.86
C MET A 284 14.31 -1.91 -11.13
#